data_AF-A0A974SAC5-F1
#
_entry.id   AF-A0A974SAC5-F1
#
_cell.length_a   1.000
_cell.length_b   1.000
_cell.length_c   1.000
_cell.angle_alpha   90.00
_cell.angle_beta   90.00
_cell.angle_gamma   90.00
#
_symmetry.space_group_name_H-M   'P 1'
#
loop_
_entity.id
_entity.type
_entity.pdbx_description
1 polymer ?
#
loop_
_entity_poly.entity_id
_entity_poly.type
_entity_poly.pdbx_seq_one_letter_code
_entity_poly.pdbx_strand_id
1 'polypeptide(L)'
;MLKLLGPDNAGLMGFPMEGYTLALDFPASHQTLDLLTEIDRRLIGYGGRLYLTKDARQSRETLVAGYPNLPAFRALRKNTGADSRFVSLLSERLAL
;
A
#
# COMPACT_ATOMS: atom_id res chain seq x y z
N MET A 1 11.10 13.16 3.31
CA MET A 1 10.96 13.11 4.78
C MET A 1 11.32 11.72 5.29
N LEU A 2 12.24 11.61 6.26
CA LEU A 2 12.54 10.38 6.97
C LEU A 2 11.97 10.47 8.39
N LYS A 3 11.28 9.43 8.86
CA LYS A 3 10.72 9.37 10.22
C LYS A 3 10.79 7.96 10.77
N LEU A 4 11.16 7.84 12.05
CA LEU A 4 10.99 6.61 12.83
C LEU A 4 9.55 6.54 13.35
N LEU A 5 8.84 5.46 13.02
CA LEU A 5 7.49 5.16 13.45
C LEU A 5 7.53 4.21 14.65
N GLY A 6 6.57 4.39 15.56
CA GLY A 6 6.35 3.48 16.68
C GLY A 6 5.48 2.27 16.31
N PRO A 7 5.05 1.49 17.31
CA PRO A 7 4.24 0.29 17.12
C PRO A 7 2.95 0.52 16.31
N ASP A 8 2.55 -0.48 15.53
CA ASP A 8 1.33 -0.45 14.71
C ASP A 8 0.07 -0.40 15.60
N ASN A 9 -0.83 0.54 15.28
CA ASN A 9 -2.14 0.66 15.91
C ASN A 9 -3.26 1.01 14.89
N ALA A 10 -3.00 0.86 13.59
CA ALA A 10 -3.75 1.55 12.54
C ALA A 10 -4.85 0.69 11.87
N GLY A 11 -5.28 -0.40 12.52
CA GLY A 11 -6.36 -1.27 12.04
C GLY A 11 -5.98 -2.14 10.84
N LEU A 12 -6.97 -2.75 10.17
CA LEU A 12 -6.73 -3.78 9.13
C LEU A 12 -5.90 -3.27 7.93
N MET A 13 -6.03 -1.99 7.57
CA MET A 13 -5.34 -1.36 6.44
C MET A 13 -4.41 -0.22 6.90
N GLY A 14 -3.92 -0.30 8.13
CA GLY A 14 -2.98 0.67 8.69
C GLY A 14 -1.69 0.77 7.89
N PHE A 15 -1.26 2.00 7.56
CA PHE A 15 0.05 2.22 6.93
C PHE A 15 1.20 2.20 7.96
N PRO A 16 1.14 2.94 9.08
CA PRO A 16 2.23 2.98 10.04
C PRO A 16 2.52 1.60 10.64
N MET A 17 3.78 1.21 10.64
CA MET A 17 4.31 0.06 11.36
C MET A 17 5.65 0.45 11.97
N GLU A 18 6.09 -0.27 12.99
CA GLU A 18 7.37 -0.01 13.64
C GLU A 18 8.52 -0.06 12.62
N GLY A 19 9.36 0.98 12.64
CA GLY A 19 10.49 1.12 11.70
C GLY A 19 10.52 2.47 10.99
N TYR A 20 11.27 2.55 9.91
CA TYR A 20 11.49 3.80 9.19
C TYR A 20 10.51 3.97 8.03
N THR A 21 9.94 5.17 7.90
CA THR A 21 9.25 5.61 6.69
C THR A 21 10.07 6.66 5.96
N LEU A 22 10.09 6.56 4.64
CA LEU A 22 10.76 7.51 3.75
C LEU A 22 9.79 8.01 2.68
N ALA A 23 9.66 9.32 2.55
CA ALA A 23 8.96 9.98 1.45
C ALA A 23 9.98 10.76 0.61
N LEU A 24 9.98 10.52 -0.70
CA LEU A 24 10.87 11.15 -1.67
C LEU A 24 10.03 11.69 -2.82
N ASP A 25 10.45 12.82 -3.38
CA ASP A 25 9.86 13.42 -4.56
C ASP A 25 10.81 13.23 -5.74
N PHE A 26 10.32 12.62 -6.82
CA PHE A 26 11.07 12.39 -8.04
C PHE A 26 10.43 13.15 -9.21
N PRO A 27 11.21 13.71 -10.14
CA PRO A 27 10.67 14.20 -11.41
C PRO A 27 9.95 13.09 -12.18
N ALA A 28 8.84 13.42 -12.83
CA ALA A 28 8.09 12.45 -13.62
C ALA A 28 8.83 12.11 -14.93
N SER A 29 9.28 10.87 -15.05
CA SER A 29 9.97 10.34 -16.24
C SER A 29 9.76 8.84 -16.35
N HIS A 30 10.02 8.24 -17.52
CA HIS A 30 9.99 6.79 -17.69
C HIS A 30 11.02 6.09 -16.79
N GLN A 31 12.23 6.66 -16.68
CA GLN A 31 13.28 6.14 -15.81
C GLN A 31 12.86 6.16 -14.33
N THR A 32 12.10 7.18 -13.91
CA THR A 32 11.52 7.23 -12.56
C THR A 32 10.53 6.09 -12.35
N LEU A 33 9.69 5.76 -13.33
CA LEU A 33 8.74 4.65 -13.21
C LEU A 33 9.45 3.29 -13.10
N ASP A 34 10.52 3.09 -13.85
CA ASP A 34 11.34 1.87 -13.78
C ASP A 34 12.02 1.74 -12.41
N LEU A 35 12.61 2.83 -11.91
CA LEU A 35 13.21 2.88 -10.57
C LEU A 35 12.18 2.57 -9.49
N LEU A 36 11.00 3.17 -9.59
CA LEU A 36 9.93 2.97 -8.63
C LEU A 36 9.42 1.51 -8.60
N THR A 37 9.42 0.82 -9.73
CA THR A 37 9.12 -0.63 -9.81
C THR A 37 10.15 -1.45 -9.03
N GLU A 38 11.44 -1.13 -9.18
CA GLU A 38 12.51 -1.81 -8.44
C GLU A 38 12.46 -1.51 -6.94
N ILE A 39 12.09 -0.28 -6.55
CA ILE A 39 11.89 0.10 -5.15
C ILE A 39 10.76 -0.73 -4.53
N ASP A 40 9.62 -0.87 -5.22
CA ASP A 40 8.49 -1.68 -4.72
C ASP A 40 8.92 -3.12 -4.45
N ARG A 41 9.65 -3.74 -5.39
CA ARG A 41 10.14 -5.12 -5.28
C ARG A 41 11.06 -5.30 -4.08
N ARG A 42 11.96 -4.34 -3.83
CA ARG A 42 12.86 -4.38 -2.66
C ARG A 42 12.10 -4.13 -1.36
N LEU A 43 11.19 -3.16 -1.36
CA LEU A 43 10.40 -2.78 -0.20
C LEU A 43 9.65 -3.99 0.37
N ILE A 44 8.92 -4.72 -0.48
CA ILE A 44 8.20 -5.93 -0.06
C ILE A 44 9.15 -7.05 0.36
N GLY A 45 10.33 -7.15 -0.26
CA GLY A 45 11.39 -8.08 0.14
C GLY A 45 11.93 -7.83 1.56
N TYR A 46 11.82 -6.60 2.06
CA TYR A 46 12.14 -6.24 3.44
C TYR A 46 10.92 -6.21 4.38
N GLY A 47 9.76 -6.69 3.93
CA GLY A 47 8.52 -6.68 4.71
C GLY A 47 7.90 -5.29 4.90
N GLY A 48 8.29 -4.32 4.08
CA GLY A 48 7.72 -2.98 4.07
C GLY A 48 6.41 -2.90 3.27
N ARG A 49 5.76 -1.73 3.30
CA ARG A 49 4.51 -1.46 2.58
C ARG A 49 4.46 -0.03 2.05
N LEU A 50 3.67 0.21 1.01
CA LEU A 50 3.43 1.54 0.44
C LEU A 50 2.22 2.21 1.09
N TYR A 51 2.26 3.53 1.20
CA TYR A 51 1.13 4.29 1.72
C TYR A 51 0.09 4.52 0.62
N LEU A 52 -1.11 3.92 0.77
CA LEU A 52 -2.21 4.05 -0.19
C LEU A 52 -2.57 5.51 -0.54
N THR A 53 -2.45 6.45 0.39
CA THR A 53 -2.75 7.87 0.14
C THR A 53 -1.75 8.56 -0.80
N LYS A 54 -0.59 7.93 -1.03
CA LYS A 54 0.50 8.40 -1.92
C LYS A 54 0.69 7.48 -3.13
N ASP A 55 -0.16 6.46 -3.28
CA ASP A 55 -0.03 5.49 -4.35
C ASP A 55 -0.94 5.82 -5.55
N ALA A 56 -0.36 5.69 -6.74
CA ALA A 56 -1.08 5.71 -8.00
C ALA A 56 -0.75 4.53 -8.94
N ARG A 57 0.18 3.63 -8.57
CA ARG A 57 0.77 2.67 -9.52
C ARG A 57 1.22 1.31 -8.94
N GLN A 58 1.14 1.08 -7.63
CA GLN A 58 1.55 -0.20 -7.07
C GLN A 58 0.70 -1.35 -7.63
N SER A 59 1.30 -2.54 -7.70
CA SER A 59 0.61 -3.74 -8.15
C SER A 59 -0.25 -4.36 -7.04
N ARG A 60 -1.12 -5.30 -7.41
CA ARG A 60 -1.93 -6.07 -6.45
C ARG A 60 -1.06 -6.92 -5.55
N GLU A 61 0.02 -7.47 -6.09
CA GLU A 61 0.99 -8.32 -5.40
C GLU A 61 1.74 -7.52 -4.34
N THR A 62 2.16 -6.29 -4.67
CA THR A 62 2.78 -5.37 -3.70
C THR A 62 1.83 -5.07 -2.53
N LEU A 63 0.55 -4.80 -2.82
CA LEU A 63 -0.45 -4.58 -1.78
C LEU A 63 -0.62 -5.82 -0.87
N VAL A 64 -0.77 -7.00 -1.48
CA VAL A 64 -0.96 -8.27 -0.76
C VAL A 64 0.23 -8.56 0.15
N ALA A 65 1.46 -8.32 -0.32
CA ALA A 65 2.67 -8.51 0.47
C ALA A 65 2.80 -7.49 1.62
N GLY A 66 2.41 -6.23 1.38
CA GLY A 66 2.54 -5.16 2.36
C GLY A 66 1.47 -5.13 3.44
N TYR A 67 0.29 -5.74 3.21
CA TYR A 67 -0.85 -5.68 4.12
C TYR A 67 -1.36 -7.08 4.52
N PRO A 68 -0.78 -7.71 5.56
CA PRO A 68 -1.14 -9.07 5.99
C PRO A 68 -2.62 -9.26 6.37
N ASN A 69 -3.25 -8.19 6.87
CA ASN A 69 -4.67 -8.21 7.27
C ASN A 69 -5.65 -7.92 6.12
N LEU A 70 -5.16 -7.81 4.88
CA LEU A 70 -5.98 -7.56 3.70
C LEU A 70 -7.13 -8.58 3.50
N PRO A 71 -6.96 -9.90 3.73
CA PRO A 71 -8.06 -10.85 3.63
C PRO A 71 -9.23 -10.53 4.59
N ALA A 72 -8.92 -10.12 5.83
CA ALA A 72 -9.94 -9.70 6.80
C ALA A 72 -10.65 -8.41 6.35
N PHE A 73 -9.91 -7.46 5.76
CA PHE A 73 -10.50 -6.25 5.21
C PHE A 73 -11.45 -6.52 4.02
N ARG A 74 -11.04 -7.40 3.09
CA ARG A 74 -11.90 -7.83 1.98
C ARG A 74 -13.17 -8.54 2.48
N ALA A 75 -13.05 -9.39 3.50
CA ALA A 75 -14.20 -10.04 4.12
C ALA A 75 -15.15 -9.02 4.77
N LEU A 76 -14.63 -8.02 5.48
CA LEU A 76 -15.41 -6.92 6.03
C LEU A 76 -16.17 -6.16 4.94
N ARG A 77 -15.51 -5.84 3.82
CA ARG A 77 -16.15 -5.16 2.68
C ARG A 77 -17.29 -5.98 2.10
N LYS A 78 -17.07 -7.28 1.88
CA LYS A 78 -18.11 -8.19 1.38
C LYS A 78 -19.30 -8.31 2.34
N ASN A 79 -19.04 -8.49 3.63
CA ASN A 79 -20.09 -8.66 4.64
C ASN A 79 -20.95 -7.40 4.85
N THR A 80 -20.40 -6.23 4.55
CA THR A 80 -21.11 -4.94 4.65
C THR A 80 -21.69 -4.48 3.30
N GLY A 81 -21.42 -5.19 2.20
CA GLY A 81 -21.78 -4.79 0.84
C GLY A 81 -20.97 -3.61 0.30
N ALA A 82 -19.87 -3.24 0.96
CA ALA A 82 -19.02 -2.13 0.56
C ALA A 82 -18.13 -2.45 -0.65
N ASP A 83 -17.97 -3.73 -0.99
CA ASP A 83 -17.28 -4.21 -2.18
C ASP A 83 -17.96 -3.78 -3.49
N SER A 84 -19.27 -3.52 -3.46
CA SER A 84 -20.06 -3.10 -4.62
C SER A 84 -20.63 -1.69 -4.50
N ARG A 85 -20.94 -1.22 -3.28
CA ARG A 85 -21.54 0.11 -3.05
C ARG A 85 -20.51 1.23 -2.96
N PHE A 86 -19.29 0.93 -2.53
CA PHE A 86 -18.21 1.90 -2.31
C PHE A 86 -16.98 1.50 -3.11
N VAL A 87 -16.97 1.90 -4.38
CA VAL A 87 -15.95 1.57 -5.37
C VAL A 87 -15.23 2.84 -5.81
N SER A 88 -13.92 2.74 -5.96
CA SER A 88 -13.01 3.77 -6.46
C SER A 88 -12.05 3.15 -7.47
N LEU A 89 -11.39 3.99 -8.28
CA LEU A 89 -10.34 3.52 -9.20
C LEU A 89 -9.21 2.79 -8.47
N LEU A 90 -8.89 3.19 -7.24
CA LEU A 90 -7.90 2.50 -6.40
C LEU A 90 -8.37 1.10 -6.00
N SER A 91 -9.63 0.95 -5.57
CA SER A 91 -10.17 -0.36 -5.19
C SER A 91 -10.30 -1.30 -6.38
N GLU A 92 -10.63 -0.79 -7.57
CA GLU A 92 -10.67 -1.60 -8.80
C GLU A 92 -9.27 -2.06 -9.22
N ARG A 93 -8.31 -1.12 -9.29
CA ARG A 93 -6.92 -1.44 -9.63
C ARG A 93 -6.33 -2.47 -8.68
N LEU A 94 -6.57 -2.32 -7.38
CA LEU A 94 -5.99 -3.17 -6.34
C LEU A 94 -6.86 -4.37 -5.92
N ALA A 95 -8.03 -4.54 -6.55
CA ALA A 95 -9.01 -5.57 -6.20
C ALA A 95 -9.35 -5.59 -4.70
N LEU A 96 -9.83 -4.46 -4.16
CA LEU A 96 -10.25 -4.29 -2.77
C LEU A 96 -11.75 -4.52 -2.56
#